data_AF-S9UD23-F1
#
_entry.id   AF-S9UD23-F1
#
_cell.length_a   1.000
_cell.length_b   1.000
_cell.length_c   1.000
_cell.angle_alpha   90.00
_cell.angle_beta   90.00
_cell.angle_gamma   90.00
#
_symmetry.space_group_name_H-M   'P 1'
#
loop_
_entity.id
_entity.type
_entity.pdbx_description
1 polymer ?
#
loop_
_entity_poly.entity_id
_entity_poly.type
_entity_poly.pdbx_seq_one_letter_code
_entity_poly.pdbx_strand_id
1 'polypeptide(L)'
;MFDTLFMVLRKKDEQISFLHVYHHLTIGLIWGLLLHNGIANGTAFFGAWINSSVHAIMYFHYLYTSFGLTNPFKKYITQIQMIQFALCIMHAVLAVVLDNQIPKPWAVLQLCYHMTLLYLFMRFYQKGNRKPRVKK
;
A
#
# COMPACT_ATOMS: atom_id res chain seq x y z
N MET A 1 -7.25 -2.46 -8.64
CA MET A 1 -7.30 -2.99 -10.03
C MET A 1 -7.78 -1.93 -11.03
N PHE A 2 -8.85 -1.18 -10.75
CA PHE A 2 -9.30 -0.11 -11.66
C PHE A 2 -8.28 1.03 -11.84
N ASP A 3 -7.44 1.34 -10.84
CA ASP A 3 -6.35 2.32 -11.00
C ASP A 3 -5.42 2.03 -12.16
N THR A 4 -5.03 0.76 -12.31
CA THR A 4 -4.13 0.31 -13.37
C THR A 4 -4.79 0.48 -14.74
N LEU A 5 -6.09 0.21 -14.85
CA LEU A 5 -6.86 0.42 -16.08
C LEU A 5 -6.93 1.91 -16.45
N PHE A 6 -7.23 2.78 -15.48
CA PHE A 6 -7.29 4.24 -15.72
C PHE A 6 -5.92 4.86 -16.03
N MET A 7 -4.83 4.33 -15.46
CA MET A 7 -3.46 4.79 -15.76
C MET A 7 -3.01 4.38 -17.17
N VAL A 8 -3.32 3.16 -17.59
CA VAL A 8 -3.09 2.67 -18.97
C VAL A 8 -3.92 3.50 -19.97
N LEU A 9 -5.19 3.76 -19.66
CA LEU A 9 -6.07 4.56 -20.51
C LEU A 9 -5.64 6.03 -20.62
N ARG A 10 -5.06 6.62 -19.57
CA ARG A 10 -4.50 7.99 -19.61
C ARG A 10 -3.08 8.07 -20.18
N LYS A 11 -2.50 6.96 -20.68
CA LYS A 11 -1.10 6.86 -21.14
C LYS A 11 -0.10 7.45 -20.13
N LYS A 12 -0.36 7.28 -18.84
CA LYS A 12 0.53 7.72 -17.76
C LYS A 12 1.40 6.55 -17.30
N ASP A 13 2.14 5.97 -18.24
CA ASP A 13 3.01 4.81 -18.00
C ASP A 13 4.10 5.09 -16.94
N GLU A 14 4.48 6.37 -16.76
CA GLU A 14 5.37 6.79 -15.67
C GLU A 14 4.82 6.54 -14.26
N GLN A 15 3.49 6.41 -14.10
CA GLN A 15 2.85 6.10 -12.82
C GLN A 15 2.76 4.59 -12.56
N ILE A 16 2.90 3.76 -13.60
CA ILE A 16 2.90 2.29 -13.50
C ILE A 16 4.31 1.82 -13.12
N SER A 17 4.67 2.09 -11.88
CA SER A 17 5.92 1.55 -11.32
C SER A 17 5.79 0.05 -11.05
N PHE A 18 6.91 -0.67 -11.08
CA PHE A 18 6.98 -2.07 -10.64
C PHE A 18 6.30 -2.31 -9.28
N LEU A 19 6.40 -1.34 -8.36
CA LEU A 19 5.73 -1.37 -7.07
C LEU A 19 4.21 -1.41 -7.18
N HIS A 20 3.63 -0.65 -8.10
CA HIS A 20 2.18 -0.61 -8.32
C HIS A 20 1.67 -1.96 -8.83
N VAL A 21 2.34 -2.53 -9.84
CA VAL A 21 1.96 -3.83 -10.43
C VAL A 21 2.17 -4.96 -9.43
N TYR A 22 3.32 -4.97 -8.74
CA TYR A 22 3.60 -5.93 -7.67
C TYR A 22 2.50 -5.89 -6.62
N HIS A 23 2.24 -4.73 -6.02
CA HIS A 23 1.25 -4.59 -4.95
C HIS A 23 -0.16 -4.99 -5.39
N HIS A 24 -0.65 -4.53 -6.54
CA HIS A 24 -2.02 -4.82 -6.98
C HIS A 24 -2.23 -6.29 -7.36
N LEU A 25 -1.21 -6.98 -7.87
CA LEU A 25 -1.29 -8.41 -8.15
C LEU A 25 -1.20 -9.23 -6.86
N THR A 26 -0.22 -8.92 -6.00
CA THR A 26 0.04 -9.70 -4.79
C THR A 26 -1.01 -9.49 -3.72
N ILE A 27 -1.59 -8.28 -3.60
CA ILE A 27 -2.63 -8.04 -2.60
C ILE A 27 -3.88 -8.85 -2.88
N GLY A 28 -4.30 -8.96 -4.14
CA GLY A 28 -5.46 -9.76 -4.54
C GLY A 28 -5.25 -11.25 -4.26
N LEU A 29 -4.06 -11.77 -4.59
CA LEU A 29 -3.71 -13.17 -4.33
C LEU A 29 -3.63 -13.50 -2.84
N ILE A 30 -2.94 -12.68 -2.05
CA ILE A 30 -2.76 -12.92 -0.62
C ILE A 30 -4.11 -12.81 0.11
N TRP A 31 -4.90 -11.76 -0.17
CA TRP A 31 -6.23 -11.61 0.44
C TRP A 31 -7.21 -12.71 0.01
N GLY A 32 -7.17 -13.12 -1.26
CA GLY A 32 -7.98 -14.23 -1.77
C GLY A 32 -7.65 -15.55 -1.06
N LEU A 33 -6.36 -15.82 -0.82
CA LEU A 33 -5.91 -16.99 -0.06
C LEU A 33 -6.36 -16.91 1.41
N LEU A 34 -6.23 -15.76 2.07
CA LEU A 34 -6.68 -15.60 3.46
C LEU A 34 -8.19 -15.83 3.59
N LEU A 35 -9.00 -15.26 2.69
CA LEU A 35 -10.45 -15.46 2.67
C LEU A 35 -10.84 -16.92 2.40
N HIS A 36 -10.20 -17.57 1.42
CA HIS A 36 -10.46 -18.97 1.10
C HIS A 36 -10.16 -19.91 2.29
N ASN A 37 -9.14 -19.58 3.09
CA ASN A 37 -8.78 -20.34 4.29
C ASN A 37 -9.60 -19.94 5.55
N GLY A 38 -10.66 -19.14 5.40
CA GLY A 38 -11.53 -18.74 6.52
C GLY A 38 -10.87 -17.75 7.49
N ILE A 39 -9.76 -17.12 7.11
CA ILE A 39 -8.99 -16.17 7.93
C ILE A 39 -9.55 -14.76 7.71
N ALA A 40 -10.86 -14.61 7.92
CA ALA A 40 -11.58 -13.34 7.90
C ALA A 40 -11.73 -12.77 9.31
N ASN A 41 -10.63 -12.80 10.08
CA ASN A 41 -10.60 -12.37 11.48
C ASN A 41 -10.38 -10.85 11.62
N GLY A 42 -10.43 -10.36 12.86
CA GLY A 42 -10.25 -8.93 13.18
C GLY A 42 -8.94 -8.33 12.63
N THR A 43 -7.89 -9.13 12.50
CA THR A 43 -6.60 -8.72 11.92
C THR A 43 -6.70 -8.42 10.43
N ALA A 44 -7.44 -9.23 9.67
CA ALA A 44 -7.73 -8.93 8.27
C ALA A 44 -8.60 -7.67 8.14
N PHE A 45 -9.61 -7.53 9.00
CA PHE A 45 -10.50 -6.36 9.03
C PHE A 45 -9.74 -5.05 9.26
N PHE A 46 -8.84 -4.99 10.25
CA PHE A 46 -8.04 -3.79 10.54
C PHE A 46 -7.23 -3.34 9.32
N GLY A 47 -6.58 -4.28 8.63
CA GLY A 47 -5.82 -4.01 7.40
C GLY A 47 -6.68 -3.47 6.26
N ALA A 48 -7.86 -4.04 6.04
CA ALA A 48 -8.80 -3.57 5.01
C ALA A 48 -9.37 -2.18 5.36
N TRP A 49 -9.70 -1.95 6.63
CA TRP A 49 -10.25 -0.69 7.10
C TRP A 49 -9.25 0.46 6.91
N ILE A 50 -8.03 0.32 7.43
CA ILE A 50 -7.01 1.38 7.30
C ILE A 50 -6.59 1.61 5.85
N ASN A 51 -6.54 0.56 5.03
CA ASN A 51 -6.26 0.68 3.60
C ASN A 51 -7.36 1.49 2.89
N SER A 52 -8.63 1.22 3.20
CA SER A 52 -9.77 1.93 2.64
C SER A 52 -9.78 3.40 3.05
N SER A 53 -9.49 3.71 4.31
CA SER A 53 -9.38 5.09 4.80
C SER A 53 -8.27 5.88 4.08
N VAL A 54 -7.08 5.27 3.90
CA VAL A 54 -5.98 5.92 3.18
C VAL A 54 -6.27 6.04 1.69
N HIS A 55 -6.90 5.04 1.07
CA HIS A 55 -7.32 5.12 -0.32
C HIS A 55 -8.36 6.21 -0.54
N ALA A 56 -9.31 6.41 0.38
CA ALA A 56 -10.27 7.51 0.31
C ALA A 56 -9.55 8.87 0.22
N ILE A 57 -8.51 9.08 1.06
CA ILE A 57 -7.69 10.30 1.04
C ILE A 57 -6.91 10.43 -0.29
N MET A 58 -6.33 9.33 -0.78
CA MET A 58 -5.59 9.32 -2.04
C MET A 58 -6.48 9.65 -3.24
N TYR A 59 -7.66 9.04 -3.32
CA TYR A 59 -8.61 9.31 -4.41
C TYR A 59 -9.18 10.72 -4.33
N PHE A 60 -9.40 11.25 -3.13
CA PHE A 60 -9.80 12.64 -2.95
C PHE A 60 -8.75 13.60 -3.53
N HIS A 61 -7.46 13.31 -3.32
CA HIS A 61 -6.39 14.06 -3.98
C HIS A 61 -6.42 13.92 -5.51
N TYR A 62 -6.62 12.72 -6.05
CA TYR A 62 -6.70 12.55 -7.50
C TYR A 62 -7.88 13.32 -8.10
N LEU A 63 -9.04 13.32 -7.43
CA LEU A 63 -10.18 14.14 -7.79
C LEU A 63 -9.82 15.63 -7.77
N TYR A 64 -9.18 16.12 -6.71
CA TYR A 64 -8.77 17.52 -6.61
C TYR A 64 -7.79 17.92 -7.73
N THR A 65 -6.80 17.08 -8.04
CA THR A 65 -5.87 17.32 -9.15
C THR A 65 -6.53 17.19 -10.54
N SER A 66 -7.66 16.50 -10.65
CA SER A 66 -8.40 16.36 -11.90
C SER A 66 -9.06 17.67 -12.34
N PHE A 67 -9.36 18.56 -11.39
CA PHE A 67 -9.83 19.93 -11.64
C PHE A 67 -8.71 20.90 -12.05
N GLY A 68 -7.47 20.41 -12.26
CA GLY A 68 -6.33 21.24 -12.68
C GLY A 68 -5.62 21.98 -11.55
N LEU A 69 -6.03 21.80 -10.28
CA LEU A 69 -5.37 22.43 -9.15
C LEU A 69 -4.09 21.67 -8.76
N THR A 70 -2.99 22.41 -8.58
CA THR A 70 -1.75 21.87 -8.06
C THR A 70 -1.86 21.66 -6.56
N ASN A 71 -1.97 20.41 -6.12
CA ASN A 71 -2.06 20.10 -4.69
C ASN A 71 -0.66 20.11 -4.03
N PRO A 72 -0.37 21.05 -3.10
CA PRO A 72 0.91 21.07 -2.39
C PRO A 72 1.08 19.86 -1.46
N PHE A 73 -0.02 19.19 -1.09
CA PHE A 73 -0.01 18.08 -0.14
C PHE A 73 0.40 16.73 -0.73
N LYS A 74 0.78 16.67 -2.01
CA LYS A 74 1.18 15.42 -2.68
C LYS A 74 2.23 14.60 -1.92
N LYS A 75 3.15 15.27 -1.23
CA LYS A 75 4.22 14.62 -0.44
C LYS A 75 3.67 13.94 0.82
N TYR A 76 2.65 14.52 1.45
CA TYR A 76 2.05 13.97 2.66
C TYR A 76 1.23 12.71 2.36
N ILE A 77 0.67 12.58 1.16
CA ILE A 77 -0.09 11.39 0.76
C ILE A 77 0.81 10.15 0.75
N THR A 78 2.00 10.26 0.16
CA THR A 78 2.98 9.15 0.20
C THR A 78 3.44 8.86 1.64
N GLN A 79 3.54 9.87 2.50
CA GLN A 79 3.87 9.68 3.92
C GLN A 79 2.76 8.95 4.67
N ILE A 80 1.49 9.30 4.45
CA ILE A 80 0.33 8.64 5.06
C ILE A 80 0.26 7.17 4.63
N GLN A 81 0.55 6.86 3.37
CA GLN A 81 0.64 5.46 2.88
C GLN A 81 1.76 4.68 3.60
N MET A 82 2.95 5.28 3.78
CA MET A 82 4.03 4.64 4.54
C MET A 82 3.67 4.41 6.01
N ILE A 83 2.98 5.37 6.65
CA ILE A 83 2.48 5.24 8.02
C ILE A 83 1.45 4.11 8.11
N GLN A 84 0.56 3.97 7.13
CA GLN A 84 -0.40 2.88 7.06
C GLN A 84 0.29 1.52 7.00
N PHE A 85 1.35 1.35 6.19
CA PHE A 85 2.12 0.11 6.20
C PHE A 85 2.80 -0.15 7.54
N ALA A 86 3.36 0.88 8.19
CA ALA A 86 3.97 0.74 9.52
C ALA A 86 2.95 0.31 10.59
N LEU A 87 1.74 0.88 10.57
CA LEU A 87 0.64 0.50 11.46
C LEU A 87 0.18 -0.94 11.19
N CYS A 88 0.08 -1.36 9.93
CA CYS A 88 -0.22 -2.75 9.58
C CYS A 88 0.87 -3.73 10.07
N ILE A 89 2.14 -3.36 10.00
CA ILE A 89 3.26 -4.18 10.52
C ILE A 89 3.15 -4.30 12.04
N MET A 90 2.94 -3.19 12.74
CA MET A 90 2.78 -3.18 14.19
C MET A 90 1.60 -4.07 14.61
N HIS A 91 0.45 -3.94 13.94
CA HIS A 91 -0.71 -4.80 14.19
C HIS A 91 -0.41 -6.28 13.88
N ALA A 92 0.31 -6.59 12.80
CA ALA A 92 0.69 -7.96 12.46
C ALA A 92 1.63 -8.57 13.51
N VAL A 93 2.59 -7.80 14.04
CA VAL A 93 3.46 -8.24 15.15
C VAL A 93 2.63 -8.53 16.41
N LEU A 94 1.70 -7.64 16.76
CA LEU A 94 0.80 -7.85 17.90
C LEU A 94 -0.06 -9.11 17.71
N ALA A 95 -0.57 -9.35 16.51
CA ALA A 95 -1.32 -10.56 16.19
C ALA A 95 -0.45 -11.83 16.31
N VAL A 96 0.81 -11.81 15.90
CA VAL A 96 1.72 -12.97 16.05
C VAL A 96 2.03 -13.27 17.53
N VAL A 97 2.17 -12.23 18.35
CA VAL A 97 2.61 -12.36 19.75
C VAL A 97 1.45 -12.62 20.71
N LEU A 98 0.31 -11.96 20.52
CA LEU A 98 -0.81 -11.94 21.47
C LEU A 98 -1.99 -12.80 21.02
N ASP A 99 -2.15 -13.03 19.72
CA ASP A 99 -3.31 -13.75 19.19
C ASP A 99 -3.00 -15.25 19.00
N ASN A 100 -3.70 -16.09 19.76
CA ASN A 100 -3.63 -17.55 19.64
C ASN A 100 -4.71 -18.12 18.71
N GLN A 101 -5.65 -17.29 18.23
CA GLN A 101 -6.75 -17.74 17.36
C GLN A 101 -6.32 -17.82 15.89
N ILE A 102 -5.25 -17.12 15.51
CA ILE A 102 -4.73 -17.10 14.14
C ILE A 102 -3.60 -18.10 14.01
N PRO A 103 -3.63 -19.01 13.01
CA PRO A 103 -2.49 -19.87 12.77
C PRO A 103 -1.27 -19.02 12.41
N LYS A 104 -0.21 -19.16 13.20
CA LYS A 104 1.03 -18.37 13.11
C LYS A 104 1.62 -18.27 11.69
N PRO A 105 1.61 -19.31 10.83
CA PRO A 105 2.13 -19.20 9.47
C PRO A 105 1.47 -18.09 8.62
N TRP A 106 0.16 -17.89 8.77
CA TRP A 106 -0.58 -16.86 8.02
C TRP A 106 -0.28 -15.45 8.52
N ALA A 107 -0.15 -15.30 9.84
CA ALA A 107 0.25 -14.03 10.45
C ALA A 107 1.69 -13.63 10.07
N VAL A 108 2.61 -14.60 10.01
CA VAL A 108 3.99 -14.39 9.54
C VAL A 108 4.03 -14.04 8.05
N LEU A 109 3.26 -14.73 7.20
CA LEU A 109 3.15 -14.40 5.77
C LEU A 109 2.68 -12.94 5.58
N GLN A 110 1.65 -12.54 6.32
CA GLN A 110 1.13 -11.17 6.29
C GLN A 110 2.17 -10.14 6.77
N LEU A 111 2.94 -10.45 7.81
CA LEU A 111 4.03 -9.60 8.30
C LEU A 111 5.12 -9.42 7.23
N CYS A 112 5.61 -10.51 6.66
CA CYS A 112 6.63 -10.49 5.60
C CYS A 112 6.16 -9.65 4.40
N TYR A 113 4.89 -9.79 4.01
CA TYR A 113 4.32 -9.04 2.90
C TYR A 113 4.30 -7.52 3.16
N HIS A 114 3.82 -7.07 4.33
CA HIS A 114 3.82 -5.64 4.67
C HIS A 114 5.23 -5.07 4.76
N MET A 115 6.22 -5.86 5.24
CA MET A 115 7.63 -5.46 5.25
C MET A 115 8.17 -5.25 3.83
N THR A 116 7.87 -6.13 2.87
CA THR A 116 8.26 -5.92 1.46
C THR A 116 7.63 -4.67 0.86
N LEU A 117 6.36 -4.39 1.16
CA LEU A 117 5.69 -3.18 0.66
C LEU A 117 6.30 -1.91 1.25
N LEU A 118 6.57 -1.89 2.56
CA LEU A 118 7.22 -0.75 3.21
C LEU A 118 8.61 -0.48 2.61
N TYR A 119 9.41 -1.52 2.38
CA TYR A 119 10.72 -1.38 1.73
C TYR A 119 10.62 -0.77 0.33
N LEU A 120 9.71 -1.27 -0.50
CA LEU A 120 9.51 -0.76 -1.86
C LEU A 120 9.00 0.68 -1.86
N PHE A 121 8.08 1.03 -0.96
CA PHE A 121 7.59 2.39 -0.78
C PHE A 121 8.69 3.34 -0.30
N MET A 122 9.55 2.89 0.63
CA MET A 122 10.69 3.67 1.10
C MET A 122 11.70 3.92 -0.03
N ARG A 123 12.00 2.91 -0.86
CA ARG A 123 12.83 3.09 -2.07
C ARG A 123 12.21 4.08 -3.05
N PHE A 124 10.90 4.01 -3.26
CA PHE A 124 10.19 4.94 -4.14
C PHE A 124 10.27 6.38 -3.60
N TYR A 125 10.00 6.58 -2.32
CA TYR A 125 10.09 7.88 -1.64
C TYR A 125 11.50 8.47 -1.71
N GLN A 126 12.54 7.67 -1.47
CA GLN A 126 13.93 8.10 -1.60
C GLN A 126 14.30 8.46 -3.04
N LYS A 127 13.84 7.68 -4.04
CA LYS A 127 14.09 7.99 -5.45
C LYS A 127 13.42 9.30 -5.87
N GLY A 128 12.20 9.57 -5.40
CA GLY A 128 11.49 10.83 -5.68
C GLY A 128 12.08 12.06 -4.99
N ASN A 129 12.80 11.89 -3.87
CA ASN A 129 13.45 12.98 -3.14
C ASN A 129 14.94 13.20 -3.49
N ARG A 130 15.56 12.31 -4.28
CA ARG A 130 16.94 12.52 -4.75
C ARG A 130 16.96 13.67 -5.76
N LYS A 131 17.71 14.74 -5.45
CA LYS A 131 18.03 15.81 -6.42
C LYS A 131 18.68 15.18 -7.66
N PRO A 132 18.40 15.66 -8.88
CA PRO A 132 19.07 15.15 -10.07
C PRO A 132 20.58 15.25 -9.85
N ARG A 133 21.28 14.13 -10.07
CA ARG A 133 22.74 14.08 -9.98
C ARG A 133 23.25 15.07 -11.03
N VAL A 134 23.82 16.19 -10.59
CA VAL A 134 24.55 17.11 -11.48
C VAL A 134 25.65 16.26 -12.10
N LYS A 135 25.50 15.92 -13.38
CA LYS A 135 26.60 15.34 -14.16
C LYS A 135 27.65 16.44 -14.26
N LYS A 136 28.81 16.23 -13.62
CA LYS A 136 30.04 16.97 -13.93
C LYS A 136 30.58 16.48 -15.26
#